data_AF-A0A932U773-F1
#
_entry.id   AF-A0A932U773-F1
#
_cell.length_a   1.000
_cell.length_b   1.000
_cell.length_c   1.000
_cell.angle_alpha   90.00
_cell.angle_beta   90.00
_cell.angle_gamma   90.00
#
_symmetry.space_group_name_H-M   'P 1'
#
loop_
_entity.id
_entity.type
_entity.pdbx_description
1 polymer ?
#
loop_
_entity_poly.entity_id
_entity_poly.type
_entity_poly.pdbx_seq_one_letter_code
_entity_poly.pdbx_strand_id
1 'polypeptide(L)' 'MWLKSCPRCSGDLFEERHLDGTDIACLQCSHRLNHAETLAMRGQKEGGTAATIRAA' A
#
# COMPACT_ATOMS: atom_id res chain seq x y z
N MET A 1 7.83 -0.01 -5.68
CA MET A 1 8.14 0.96 -4.60
C MET A 1 8.08 0.22 -3.29
N TRP A 2 9.11 0.34 -2.47
CA TRP A 2 9.14 -0.23 -1.12
C TRP A 2 8.57 0.83 -0.18
N LEU A 3 7.58 0.46 0.64
CA LEU A 3 6.93 1.39 1.57
C LEU A 3 7.63 1.27 2.94
N LYS A 4 8.35 2.31 3.36
CA LYS A 4 8.95 2.40 4.70
C LYS A 4 7.88 2.85 5.68
N SER A 5 7.12 1.91 6.26
CA SER A 5 5.97 2.28 7.11
C SER A 5 5.35 1.12 7.89
N CYS A 6 6.10 0.05 8.20
CA CYS A 6 5.54 -1.00 9.06
C CYS A 6 5.11 -0.42 10.42
N PRO A 7 3.83 -0.55 10.85
CA PRO A 7 3.35 0.05 12.09
C PRO A 7 3.96 -0.57 13.35
N ARG A 8 4.59 -1.75 13.24
CA ARG A 8 5.22 -2.44 14.37
C ARG A 8 6.71 -2.15 14.55
N CYS A 9 7.45 -2.01 13.45
CA CYS A 9 8.91 -1.89 13.52
C CYS A 9 9.50 -0.79 12.62
N SER A 10 8.67 -0.02 11.94
CA SER A 10 9.07 1.01 10.96
C SER A 10 9.90 0.47 9.78
N GLY A 11 9.93 -0.84 9.60
CA GLY A 11 10.64 -1.51 8.51
C GLY A 11 9.91 -1.48 7.17
N ASP A 12 10.52 -2.13 6.19
CA ASP A 12 10.01 -2.23 4.83
C ASP A 12 8.78 -3.11 4.72
N LEU A 13 7.75 -2.58 4.06
CA LEU A 13 6.58 -3.31 3.61
C LEU A 13 6.71 -3.69 2.14
N PHE A 14 6.30 -4.91 1.81
CA PHE A 14 6.21 -5.43 0.45
C PHE A 14 4.80 -5.92 0.16
N GLU A 15 4.41 -5.82 -1.11
CA GLU A 15 3.12 -6.30 -1.60
C GLU A 15 3.28 -7.74 -2.10
N GLU A 16 2.52 -8.66 -1.52
CA GLU A 16 2.49 -10.09 -1.86
C GLU A 16 1.22 -10.37 -2.66
N ARG A 17 1.38 -10.81 -3.91
CA ARG A 17 0.26 -11.14 -4.80
C ARG A 17 -0.07 -12.63 -4.69
N HIS A 18 -1.34 -12.92 -4.44
CA HIS A 18 -1.90 -14.27 -4.36
C HIS A 18 -2.99 -14.43 -5.43
N LEU A 19 -3.47 -15.66 -5.61
CA LEU A 19 -4.57 -15.95 -6.55
C LEU A 19 -5.86 -15.21 -6.16
N ASP A 20 -6.11 -15.07 -4.86
CA ASP A 20 -7.35 -14.50 -4.32
C ASP A 20 -7.26 -13.00 -4.02
N GLY A 21 -6.10 -12.36 -4.23
CA GLY A 21 -5.92 -10.96 -3.87
C GLY A 21 -4.47 -10.55 -3.65
N THR A 22 -4.29 -9.51 -2.84
CA THR A 22 -2.98 -8.90 -2.63
C THR A 22 -2.86 -8.40 -1.21
N ASP A 23 -1.89 -8.94 -0.48
CA ASP A 23 -1.59 -8.60 0.90
C ASP A 23 -0.35 -7.72 0.99
N ILE A 24 -0.21 -6.99 2.09
CA ILE A 24 1.01 -6.22 2.38
C ILE A 24 1.63 -6.77 3.65
N ALA A 25 2.91 -7.12 3.61
CA ALA A 25 3.63 -7.71 4.73
C ALA A 25 4.96 -6.99 4.98
N CYS A 26 5.46 -7.02 6.21
CA CYS A 26 6.77 -6.48 6.56
C CYS A 26 7.87 -7.51 6.38
N LEU A 27 8.93 -7.15 5.66
CA LEU A 27 10.14 -7.98 5.48
C LEU A 27 10.91 -8.20 6.78
N GLN A 28 10.81 -7.27 7.74
CA GLN A 28 11.69 -7.25 8.92
C GLN A 28 11.06 -7.92 10.15
N CYS A 29 9.74 -7.81 10.32
CA CYS A 29 9.04 -8.37 11.50
C CYS A 29 7.90 -9.32 11.15
N SER A 30 7.74 -9.65 9.85
CA SER A 30 6.71 -10.56 9.33
C SER A 30 5.27 -10.16 9.65
N HIS A 31 5.04 -8.91 10.07
CA HIS A 31 3.70 -8.39 10.33
C HIS A 31 2.95 -8.21 9.01
N ARG A 32 1.79 -8.84 8.88
CA ARG A 32 0.84 -8.70 7.77
C ARG A 32 -0.15 -7.60 8.11
N LEU A 33 -0.31 -6.63 7.21
CA LEU A 33 -1.30 -5.57 7.36
C LEU A 33 -2.70 -6.16 7.21
N ASN A 34 -3.61 -5.72 8.07
CA ASN A 34 -5.03 -6.00 7.90
C ASN A 34 -5.66 -5.07 6.84
N HIS A 35 -6.97 -5.23 6.61
CA HIS A 35 -7.70 -4.45 5.62
C HIS A 35 -7.64 -2.93 5.87
N ALA A 36 -7.86 -2.49 7.11
CA ALA A 36 -7.85 -1.08 7.46
C ALA A 36 -6.46 -0.45 7.29
N GLU A 37 -5.40 -1.15 7.72
CA GLU A 37 -4.01 -0.71 7.55
C GLU A 37 -3.63 -0.66 6.07
N THR A 38 -4.05 -1.66 5.29
CA THR A 38 -3.84 -1.70 3.84
C THR A 38 -4.53 -0.52 3.14
N LEU A 39 -5.76 -0.18 3.54
CA LEU A 39 -6.46 1.00 3.04
C LEU A 39 -5.73 2.29 3.39
N ALA A 40 -5.24 2.45 4.63
CA ALA A 40 -4.49 3.62 5.05
C ALA A 40 -3.17 3.79 4.27
N MET A 41 -2.53 2.69 3.87
CA MET A 41 -1.33 2.72 3.02
C MET A 41 -1.67 3.01 1.55
N ARG A 42 -2.75 2.43 1.01
CA ARG A 42 -3.17 2.62 -0.39
C ARG A 42 -3.77 4.00 -0.63
N GLY A 43 -4.45 4.59 0.36
CA GLY A 43 -5.00 5.94 0.30
C GLY A 43 -3.95 7.05 0.11
N GLN A 44 -2.66 6.75 0.27
CA GLN A 44 -1.55 7.66 -0.05
C GLN A 44 -1.19 7.68 -1.56
N LYS A 45 -1.85 6.86 -2.39
CA LYS A 45 -1.76 6.93 -3.87
C LYS A 45 -2.84 7.85 -4.45
N GLU A 46 -2.84 9.12 -4.07
CA GLU A 46 -3.50 10.18 -4.86
C GLU A 46 -2.48 11.24 -5.24
N GLY A 47 -1.64 10.86 -6.21
CA GLY A 47 -0.75 11.75 -6.95
C GLY A 47 -0.70 11.38 -8.44
N GLY A 48 -1.75 10.71 -8.94
CA GLY A 48 -1.95 10.44 -10.36
C GLY A 48 -2.92 11.47 -10.90
N THR A 49 -2.39 12.41 -11.69
CA THR A 49 -3.06 13.51 -12.36
C THR A 49 -4.47 13.16 -12.82
N ALA A 50 -5.49 13.74 -12.15
CA ALA A 50 -6.82 13.84 -12.72
C ALA A 50 -6.70 14.70 -13.98
N ALA A 51 -6.64 14.05 -15.14
CA ALA A 51 -6.78 14.70 -16.42
C ALA A 51 -8.18 15.35 -16.45
N THR A 52 -8.23 16.65 -16.18
CA THR A 52 -9.41 17.48 -16.46
C THR A 52 -9.62 17.51 -17.97
N ILE A 53 -10.44 16.61 -18.50
CA ILE A 53 -11.02 16.79 -19.83
C ILE A 53 -12.03 17.93 -19.76
N ARG A 54 -11.64 19.12 -20.22
CA ARG A 54 -12.59 20.17 -20.60
C ARG A 54 -12.95 19.96 -22.07
N ALA A 55 -14.19 19.54 -22.30
CA ALA A 55 -14.82 19.65 -23.60
C ALA A 55 -15.28 21.09 -23.83
N ALA A 56 -14.89 21.68 -24.95
CA ALA A 56 -15.53 22.82 -25.60
C ALA A 56 -15.26 22.74 -27.10
#